data_AF-A0A1I6UE06-F1
#
_entry.id   AF-A0A1I6UE06-F1
#
_cell.length_a   1.000
_cell.length_b   1.000
_cell.length_c   1.000
_cell.angle_alpha   90.00
_cell.angle_beta   90.00
_cell.angle_gamma   90.00
#
_symmetry.space_group_name_H-M   'P 1'
#
loop_
_entity.id
_entity.type
_entity.pdbx_description
1 polymer ?
#
loop_
_entity_poly.entity_id
_entity_poly.type
_entity_poly.pdbx_seq_one_letter_code
_entity_poly.pdbx_strand_id
1 'polypeptide(L)' 'MRVELGNDFFWSVPPELTYDVYTQPEADQLTIGQLSEAWSNLARLNAAGGDVPAYALVWLADVLKAVGHQTR' A
#
# COMPACT_ATOMS: atom_id res chain seq x y z
N MET A 1 -2.48 -19.07 9.75
CA MET A 1 -2.31 -19.00 8.28
C MET A 1 -1.18 -18.03 7.99
N ARG A 2 -0.18 -18.43 7.22
CA ARG A 2 0.91 -17.57 6.75
C ARG A 2 0.69 -17.33 5.26
N VAL A 3 0.82 -16.09 4.81
CA VAL A 3 0.66 -15.69 3.40
C VAL A 3 2.03 -15.25 2.90
N GLU A 4 2.47 -15.76 1.76
CA GLU A 4 3.76 -15.41 1.15
C GLU A 4 3.52 -14.61 -0.13
N LEU A 5 3.95 -13.34 -0.13
CA LEU A 5 3.78 -12.42 -1.25
C LEU A 5 4.95 -12.55 -2.24
N GLY A 6 4.65 -12.82 -3.51
CA GLY A 6 5.66 -13.00 -4.57
C GLY A 6 6.19 -11.69 -5.18
N ASN A 7 5.45 -10.59 -5.01
CA ASN A 7 5.85 -9.26 -5.46
C ASN A 7 5.99 -8.35 -4.24
N ASP A 8 7.02 -7.50 -4.19
CA ASP A 8 7.21 -6.50 -3.14
C ASP A 8 6.89 -5.08 -3.64
N PHE A 9 7.34 -4.75 -4.85
CA PHE A 9 7.12 -3.46 -5.46
C PHE A 9 5.85 -3.42 -6.31
N PHE A 10 5.17 -2.27 -6.32
CA PHE A 10 4.01 -2.01 -7.15
C PHE A 10 3.96 -0.55 -7.59
N TRP A 11 3.26 -0.29 -8.69
CA TRP A 11 2.90 1.07 -9.08
C TRP A 11 1.80 1.62 -8.18
N SER A 12 2.06 2.76 -7.57
CA SER A 12 1.15 3.50 -6.71
C SER A 12 0.73 4.81 -7.39
N VAL A 13 -0.58 5.07 -7.42
CA VAL A 13 -1.12 6.34 -7.92
C VAL A 13 -1.14 7.34 -6.77
N PRO A 14 -0.57 8.55 -6.92
CA PRO A 14 -0.66 9.60 -5.89
C PRO A 14 -2.12 9.96 -5.56
N PRO A 15 -2.44 10.40 -4.33
CA PRO A 15 -3.82 10.73 -3.93
C PRO A 15 -4.50 11.77 -4.83
N GLU A 16 -3.74 12.78 -5.28
CA GLU A 16 -4.20 13.84 -6.17
C GLU A 16 -4.61 13.34 -7.56
N LEU A 17 -4.10 12.17 -7.99
CA LEU A 17 -4.44 11.53 -9.25
C LEU A 17 -5.42 10.35 -9.09
N THR A 18 -5.45 9.74 -7.89
CA THR A 18 -6.25 8.52 -7.62
C THR A 18 -7.75 8.74 -7.84
N TYR A 19 -8.23 9.96 -7.62
CA TYR A 19 -9.66 10.29 -7.72
C TYR A 19 -10.03 11.05 -8.99
N ASP A 20 -9.06 11.45 -9.81
CA ASP A 20 -9.32 12.03 -11.14
C ASP A 20 -9.48 10.91 -12.18
N VAL A 21 -10.67 10.32 -12.21
CA VAL A 21 -10.97 9.18 -13.09
C VAL A 21 -11.10 9.56 -14.57
N TYR A 22 -11.09 10.86 -14.91
CA TYR A 22 -11.22 11.35 -16.27
C TYR A 22 -9.88 11.65 -16.93
N THR A 23 -8.82 11.79 -16.12
CA THR A 23 -7.47 12.03 -16.59
C THR A 23 -6.62 10.79 -16.31
N GLN A 24 -6.07 10.18 -17.36
CA GLN A 24 -5.13 9.07 -17.18
C GLN A 24 -3.80 9.60 -16.62
N PRO A 25 -3.26 9.01 -15.53
CA PRO A 25 -1.93 9.35 -15.06
C PRO A 25 -0.85 8.98 -16.09
N GLU A 26 0.07 9.90 -16.34
CA GLU A 26 1.28 9.64 -17.11
C GLU A 26 2.25 8.75 -16.32
N ALA A 27 3.11 8.02 -17.03
CA ALA A 27 3.99 7.02 -16.41
C ALA A 27 4.98 7.62 -15.39
N ASP A 28 5.43 8.86 -15.60
CA ASP A 28 6.33 9.59 -14.71
C ASP A 28 5.63 10.17 -13.46
N GLN A 29 4.29 10.16 -13.45
CA GLN A 29 3.49 10.59 -12.30
C GLN A 29 3.17 9.44 -11.34
N LEU A 30 3.36 8.20 -11.77
CA LEU A 30 3.21 7.04 -10.91
C LEU A 30 4.40 6.92 -9.95
N THR A 31 4.11 6.59 -8.71
CA THR A 31 5.12 6.35 -7.68
C THR A 31 5.29 4.85 -7.45
N ILE A 32 6.35 4.48 -6.74
CA ILE A 32 6.60 3.09 -6.36
C ILE A 32 6.19 2.89 -4.91
N GLY A 33 5.27 1.96 -4.68
CA GLY A 33 4.97 1.43 -3.36
C GLY A 33 5.78 0.15 -3.10
N GLN A 34 6.01 -0.14 -1.81
CA GLN A 34 6.71 -1.34 -1.37
C GLN A 34 5.96 -2.00 -0.20
N LEU A 35 5.60 -3.28 -0.36
CA LEU A 35 4.78 -4.02 0.59
C LEU A 35 5.53 -4.34 1.89
N SER A 36 6.81 -4.66 1.79
CA SER A 36 7.67 -4.89 2.95
C SER A 36 7.84 -3.63 3.80
N GLU A 37 7.94 -2.45 3.18
CA GLU A 37 7.97 -1.17 3.87
C GLU A 37 6.63 -0.88 4.57
N ALA A 38 5.51 -1.00 3.84
CA ALA A 38 4.17 -0.82 4.39
C ALA A 38 3.93 -1.74 5.61
N TRP A 39 4.30 -3.02 5.50
CA TRP A 39 4.19 -3.98 6.59
C TRP A 39 5.09 -3.63 7.78
N SER A 40 6.34 -3.24 7.53
CA SER A 40 7.28 -2.81 8.57
C SER A 40 6.74 -1.61 9.35
N ASN A 41 6.19 -0.61 8.65
CA ASN A 41 5.60 0.56 9.27
C ASN A 41 4.39 0.21 10.14
N LEU A 42 3.49 -0.65 9.66
CA LEU A 42 2.34 -1.14 10.44
C LEU A 42 2.79 -1.92 11.69
N ALA A 43 3.78 -2.80 11.55
CA ALA A 43 4.31 -3.57 12.69
C ALA A 43 4.93 -2.66 13.75
N ARG A 44 5.67 -1.62 13.34
CA ARG A 44 6.24 -0.61 14.24
C ARG A 44 5.16 0.18 14.98
N LEU A 45 4.11 0.60 14.28
CA LEU A 45 2.98 1.32 14.91
C LEU A 45 2.27 0.45 15.95
N ASN A 46 2.01 -0.81 15.62
CA ASN A 46 1.39 -1.75 16.55
C ASN A 46 2.26 -1.99 17.81
N ALA A 47 3.58 -2.05 17.65
CA ALA A 47 4.50 -2.24 18.76
C ALA A 47 4.67 -0.98 19.64
N ALA A 48 4.63 0.22 19.03
CA ALA A 48 4.84 1.47 19.74
C ALA A 48 3.71 1.78 20.74
N GLY A 49 2.46 1.43 20.40
CA GLY A 49 1.29 1.72 21.21
C GLY A 49 1.03 3.23 21.32
N GLY A 50 0.00 3.73 20.65
CA GLY A 50 -0.30 5.16 20.63
C GLY A 50 -1.20 5.55 19.47
N ASP A 51 -1.20 6.84 19.14
CA ASP A 51 -2.02 7.37 18.05
C ASP A 51 -1.54 6.81 16.71
N VAL A 52 -2.50 6.27 15.96
CA VAL A 52 -2.26 5.71 14.63
C VAL A 52 -2.51 6.81 13.60
N PRO A 53 -1.51 7.20 12.79
CA PRO A 53 -1.72 8.19 11.75
C PRO A 53 -2.71 7.66 10.71
N ALA A 54 -3.60 8.51 10.20
CA ALA A 54 -4.59 8.12 9.20
C ALA A 54 -3.95 7.45 7.96
N TYR A 55 -2.73 7.85 7.62
CA TYR A 55 -1.97 7.28 6.51
C TYR A 55 -1.65 5.78 6.70
N ALA A 56 -1.65 5.26 7.94
CA ALA A 56 -1.50 3.83 8.19
C ALA A 56 -2.62 2.99 7.54
N LEU A 57 -3.80 3.57 7.32
CA LEU A 57 -4.88 2.90 6.59
C LEU A 57 -4.53 2.68 5.11
N VAL A 58 -3.69 3.53 4.52
CA VAL A 58 -3.18 3.35 3.14
C VAL A 58 -2.25 2.15 3.08
N TRP A 59 -1.28 2.06 3.99
CA TRP A 59 -0.39 0.89 4.10
C TRP A 59 -1.17 -0.40 4.33
N LEU A 60 -2.19 -0.36 5.19
CA LEU A 60 -3.04 -1.52 5.44
C LEU A 60 -3.80 -1.93 4.18
N ALA A 61 -4.36 -0.97 3.43
CA ALA A 61 -5.03 -1.24 2.17
C ALA A 61 -4.09 -1.87 1.13
N ASP A 62 -2.83 -1.44 1.05
CA ASP A 62 -1.82 -2.02 0.15
C ASP A 62 -1.56 -3.50 0.46
N VAL A 63 -1.37 -3.83 1.74
CA VAL A 63 -1.18 -5.21 2.19
C VAL A 63 -2.44 -6.06 1.90
N LEU A 64 -3.63 -5.55 2.20
CA LEU A 64 -4.89 -6.26 1.96
C LEU A 64 -5.12 -6.53 0.46
N LYS A 65 -4.85 -5.55 -0.40
CA LYS A 65 -4.91 -5.71 -1.87
C LYS A 65 -3.94 -6.81 -2.32
N ALA A 66 -2.70 -6.78 -1.85
CA ALA A 66 -1.70 -7.78 -2.23
C ALA A 66 -2.12 -9.21 -1.83
N VAL A 67 -2.62 -9.40 -0.61
CA VAL A 67 -3.14 -10.69 -0.14
C VAL A 67 -4.34 -11.16 -0.99
N GLY A 68 -5.28 -10.25 -1.27
CA GLY A 68 -6.44 -10.55 -2.10
C GLY A 68 -6.08 -11.00 -3.52
N HIS A 69 -5.06 -10.38 -4.13
CA HIS A 69 -4.60 -10.73 -5.48
C HIS A 69 -3.99 -12.14 -5.58
N GLN A 70 -3.57 -12.75 -4.47
CA GLN A 70 -3.03 -14.11 -4.47
C GLN A 70 -4.10 -15.20 -4.49
N THR A 71 -5.36 -14.86 -4.23
CA THR A 71 -6.45 -15.85 -4.06
C THR A 71 -7.09 -16.20 -5.42
N ARG A 72 -6.30 -16.29 -6.49
CA ARG A 72 -6.75 -16.71 -7.82
C ARG A 72 -6.32 -18.13 -8.16
#